data_AF-A0A2V7DIT6-F1
#
_entry.id   AF-A0A2V7DIT6-F1
#
_cell.length_a   1.000
_cell.length_b   1.000
_cell.length_c   1.000
_cell.angle_alpha   90.00
_cell.angle_beta   90.00
_cell.angle_gamma   90.00
#
_symmetry.space_group_name_H-M   'P 1'
#
loop_
_entity.id
_entity.type
_entity.pdbx_description
1 polymer ?
#
loop_
_entity_poly.entity_id
_entity_poly.type
_entity_poly.pdbx_seq_one_letter_code
_entity_poly.pdbx_strand_id
1 'polypeptide(L)'
;MRAYTAGLVACSLLLLCGAASAADYGDNLGEPNTLFGGGTTRYDAASGLLTINATPLSTRLTPGARRVAIEPPSSLAIEAQLDAGSGTVLRGTFTMTGDVDDYASQIEYSGVLLTGDIIEFSYFDLSSTDVFVFRFKVTGGSLAPRYAGNEIGVAVTVDHSTFSGDFDKSFKGGASGHVGISVPVEFVCADPSSITANFDGTPIPAGRTIWFNSVLKVSGPQSAPVTIQFQDVTINSADGLISVVVPDAEVTFSPTETTASTTFTGTWVTTVPFGLPGNTFFTGAAFPVTTSLPGGIKNVTWSGRIISDTPGVAVQWQWAAAVYSTLGDLDSLGVKPVDDNKASVYKNSDHAGTPESVRQFLVSGARGGGGSNFTGSYSGTVKTGACQ
;
A
#
# COMPACT_ATOMS: atom_id res chain seq x y z
N MET A 1 -9.67 40.26 -30.01
CA MET A 1 -10.56 40.84 -28.97
C MET A 1 -11.76 39.92 -28.75
N ARG A 2 -11.72 39.10 -27.71
CA ARG A 2 -12.79 38.82 -26.73
C ARG A 2 -12.38 37.57 -25.96
N ALA A 3 -12.19 37.78 -24.67
CA ALA A 3 -11.84 36.79 -23.68
C ALA A 3 -12.98 35.79 -23.48
N TYR A 4 -12.62 34.54 -23.21
CA TYR A 4 -13.45 33.64 -22.44
C TYR A 4 -12.68 33.26 -21.18
N THR A 5 -13.12 33.85 -20.08
CA THR A 5 -12.80 33.53 -18.69
C THR A 5 -13.17 32.09 -18.38
N ALA A 6 -12.17 31.25 -18.09
CA ALA A 6 -12.38 29.97 -17.43
C ALA A 6 -12.50 30.23 -15.92
N GLY A 7 -13.69 29.96 -15.37
CA GLY A 7 -14.00 30.16 -13.97
C GLY A 7 -13.21 29.22 -13.06
N LEU A 8 -12.74 29.78 -11.94
CA LEU A 8 -12.33 29.02 -10.76
C LEU A 8 -13.49 28.13 -10.30
N VAL A 9 -13.29 26.82 -10.28
CA VAL A 9 -14.03 25.92 -9.39
C VAL A 9 -13.08 25.61 -8.24
N ALA A 10 -13.21 26.37 -7.16
CA ALA A 10 -12.70 25.97 -5.86
C ALA A 10 -13.55 24.78 -5.39
N CYS A 11 -13.04 23.56 -5.56
CA CYS A 11 -13.56 22.40 -4.85
C CYS A 11 -12.73 22.24 -3.58
N SER A 12 -13.29 22.74 -2.48
CA SER A 12 -12.83 22.51 -1.12
C SER A 12 -12.83 21.01 -0.83
N LEU A 13 -11.71 20.32 -1.02
CA LEU A 13 -11.54 18.96 -0.55
C LEU A 13 -10.96 19.04 0.87
N LEU A 14 -11.84 18.92 1.86
CA LEU A 14 -11.41 18.62 3.23
C LEU A 14 -10.56 17.36 3.18
N LEU A 15 -9.27 17.49 3.53
CA LEU A 15 -8.42 16.36 3.83
C LEU A 15 -8.99 15.60 5.04
N LEU A 16 -9.70 14.51 4.76
CA LEU A 16 -9.75 13.38 5.69
C LEU A 16 -8.64 12.43 5.27
N CYS A 17 -7.52 12.49 5.98
CA CYS A 17 -6.53 11.42 5.99
C CYS A 17 -7.19 10.22 6.69
N GLY A 18 -7.65 9.24 5.93
CA GLY A 18 -8.20 7.99 6.43
C GLY A 18 -7.29 6.84 6.05
N ALA A 19 -7.12 5.87 6.96
CA ALA A 19 -6.60 4.56 6.58
C ALA A 19 -7.55 3.93 5.54
N ALA A 20 -7.01 3.36 4.47
CA ALA A 20 -7.81 2.66 3.46
C ALA A 20 -8.67 1.59 4.15
N SER A 21 -9.98 1.74 4.05
CA SER A 21 -10.97 0.83 4.63
C SER A 21 -11.53 -0.09 3.54
N ALA A 22 -12.18 -1.22 3.88
CA ALA A 22 -12.82 -2.02 2.83
C ALA A 22 -14.00 -1.32 2.15
N ALA A 23 -14.43 -0.14 2.64
CA ALA A 23 -15.33 0.76 1.90
C ALA A 23 -14.61 1.39 0.69
N ASP A 24 -13.36 1.82 0.85
CA ASP A 24 -12.54 2.35 -0.25
C ASP A 24 -12.19 1.25 -1.26
N TYR A 25 -11.89 0.03 -0.80
CA TYR A 25 -11.69 -1.13 -1.68
C TYR A 25 -13.01 -1.56 -2.36
N GLY A 26 -14.09 -1.55 -1.60
CA GLY A 26 -15.38 -2.06 -2.02
C GLY A 26 -16.12 -1.20 -3.03
N ASP A 27 -15.97 0.12 -2.95
CA ASP A 27 -16.48 1.03 -3.99
C ASP A 27 -15.72 0.91 -5.32
N ASN A 28 -14.49 0.37 -5.31
CA ASN A 28 -13.66 0.13 -6.49
C ASN A 28 -13.92 -1.23 -7.18
N LEU A 29 -14.67 -2.16 -6.57
CA LEU A 29 -14.98 -3.49 -7.15
C LEU A 29 -15.91 -3.44 -8.37
N GLY A 30 -16.25 -2.26 -8.90
CA GLY A 30 -17.17 -2.09 -10.03
C GLY A 30 -18.58 -2.63 -9.79
N GLU A 31 -19.48 -2.43 -10.74
CA GLU A 31 -20.85 -2.96 -10.69
C GLU A 31 -21.01 -4.30 -11.44
N PRO A 32 -21.87 -5.23 -10.96
CA PRO A 32 -22.74 -5.12 -9.78
C PRO A 32 -21.97 -4.97 -8.46
N ASN A 33 -22.46 -4.14 -7.54
CA ASN A 33 -21.81 -3.83 -6.27
C ASN A 33 -22.78 -3.97 -5.10
N THR A 34 -22.57 -4.96 -4.24
CA THR A 34 -23.45 -5.28 -3.11
C THR A 34 -22.80 -4.90 -1.79
N LEU A 35 -23.46 -4.06 -1.01
CA LEU A 35 -23.09 -3.73 0.37
C LEU A 35 -23.57 -4.81 1.33
N PHE A 36 -22.75 -5.17 2.30
CA PHE A 36 -23.13 -6.01 3.43
C PHE A 36 -22.61 -5.44 4.75
N GLY A 37 -23.24 -5.83 5.86
CA GLY A 37 -22.85 -5.35 7.19
C GLY A 37 -23.50 -6.15 8.32
N GLY A 38 -23.24 -5.69 9.56
CA GLY A 38 -23.77 -6.31 10.78
C GLY A 38 -23.25 -7.73 11.03
N GLY A 39 -22.12 -8.09 10.41
CA GLY A 39 -21.59 -9.44 10.41
C GLY A 39 -20.52 -9.72 11.46
N THR A 40 -20.00 -10.94 11.43
CA THR A 40 -18.92 -11.43 12.29
C THR A 40 -17.87 -12.16 11.46
N THR A 41 -16.60 -11.93 11.80
CA THR A 41 -15.44 -12.67 11.30
C THR A 41 -14.89 -13.53 12.42
N ARG A 42 -14.60 -14.80 12.16
CA ARG A 42 -13.94 -15.71 13.12
C ARG A 42 -12.99 -16.66 12.39
N TYR A 43 -11.76 -16.75 12.89
CA TYR A 43 -10.80 -17.76 12.48
C TYR A 43 -10.43 -18.65 13.66
N ASP A 44 -10.41 -19.95 13.43
CA ASP A 44 -9.94 -20.94 14.39
C ASP A 44 -8.63 -21.55 13.90
N ALA A 45 -7.53 -21.28 14.60
CA ALA A 45 -6.20 -21.75 14.21
C ALA A 45 -6.03 -23.27 14.36
N ALA A 46 -6.80 -23.93 15.23
CA ALA A 46 -6.70 -25.38 15.40
C ALA A 46 -7.30 -26.13 14.21
N SER A 47 -8.40 -25.61 13.66
CA SER A 47 -9.02 -26.18 12.45
C SER A 47 -8.58 -25.52 11.16
N GLY A 48 -7.94 -24.35 11.19
CA GLY A 48 -7.63 -23.51 10.03
C GLY A 48 -8.86 -22.90 9.34
N LEU A 49 -10.00 -22.82 10.03
CA LEU A 49 -11.27 -22.41 9.41
C LEU A 49 -11.53 -20.92 9.67
N LEU A 50 -11.62 -20.14 8.59
CA LEU A 50 -12.13 -18.77 8.58
C LEU A 50 -13.61 -18.79 8.20
N THR A 51 -14.45 -18.18 9.03
CA THR A 51 -15.89 -18.01 8.79
C THR A 51 -16.25 -16.53 8.87
N ILE A 52 -16.93 -16.03 7.86
CA ILE A 52 -17.51 -14.68 7.83
C ILE A 52 -19.00 -14.82 7.55
N ASN A 53 -19.83 -14.31 8.45
CA ASN A 53 -21.28 -14.26 8.28
C ASN A 53 -21.71 -12.79 8.34
N ALA A 54 -22.53 -12.35 7.41
CA ALA A 54 -23.06 -10.99 7.37
C ALA A 54 -24.46 -10.92 6.73
N THR A 55 -25.07 -9.75 6.78
CA THR A 55 -26.34 -9.49 6.08
C THR A 55 -26.06 -8.64 4.84
N PRO A 56 -26.40 -9.11 3.63
CA PRO A 56 -26.38 -8.26 2.45
C PRO A 56 -27.51 -7.23 2.54
N LEU A 57 -27.20 -5.96 2.31
CA LEU A 57 -28.07 -4.82 2.60
C LEU A 57 -28.69 -4.22 1.34
N SER A 58 -27.86 -3.97 0.32
CA SER A 58 -28.31 -3.39 -0.94
C SER A 58 -27.32 -3.64 -2.06
N THR A 59 -27.80 -3.68 -3.30
CA THR A 59 -26.98 -3.87 -4.49
C THR A 59 -27.19 -2.76 -5.52
N ARG A 60 -26.10 -2.34 -6.18
CA ARG A 60 -26.13 -1.49 -7.36
C ARG A 60 -25.77 -2.35 -8.56
N LEU A 61 -26.76 -2.69 -9.38
CA LEU A 61 -26.60 -3.67 -10.47
C LEU A 61 -25.91 -3.11 -11.73
N THR A 62 -25.91 -1.78 -11.90
CA THR A 62 -25.39 -1.09 -13.09
C THR A 62 -24.69 0.21 -12.67
N PRO A 63 -23.59 0.62 -13.34
CA PRO A 63 -22.90 1.87 -13.02
C PRO A 63 -23.84 3.08 -13.03
N GLY A 64 -23.74 3.92 -12.00
CA GLY A 64 -24.57 5.13 -11.85
C GLY A 64 -26.04 4.89 -11.49
N ALA A 65 -26.50 3.64 -11.38
CA ALA A 65 -27.85 3.33 -10.93
C ALA A 65 -28.00 3.51 -9.41
N ARG A 66 -29.25 3.69 -8.95
CA ARG A 66 -29.58 3.70 -7.51
C ARG A 66 -29.34 2.29 -6.93
N ARG A 67 -28.90 2.22 -5.67
CA ARG A 67 -28.87 0.96 -4.90
C ARG A 67 -30.30 0.46 -4.62
N VAL A 68 -30.53 -0.81 -4.88
CA VAL A 68 -31.77 -1.55 -4.59
C VAL A 68 -31.55 -2.36 -3.32
N ALA A 69 -32.55 -2.43 -2.44
CA ALA A 69 -32.44 -3.20 -1.20
C ALA A 69 -32.35 -4.71 -1.50
N ILE A 70 -31.66 -5.44 -0.62
CA ILE A 70 -31.74 -6.91 -0.59
C ILE A 70 -32.66 -7.26 0.56
N GLU A 71 -33.85 -7.75 0.25
CA GLU A 71 -34.90 -8.00 1.23
C GLU A 71 -34.68 -9.33 1.97
N PRO A 72 -35.08 -9.41 3.26
CA PRO A 72 -34.99 -10.64 4.03
C PRO A 72 -36.07 -11.67 3.61
N PRO A 73 -35.81 -12.97 3.77
CA PRO A 73 -34.65 -13.56 4.45
C PRO A 73 -33.37 -13.48 3.59
N SER A 74 -32.31 -12.88 4.14
CA SER A 74 -31.06 -12.67 3.43
C SER A 74 -29.85 -13.01 4.29
N SER A 75 -28.83 -13.59 3.67
CA SER A 75 -27.60 -13.99 4.35
C SER A 75 -26.42 -13.97 3.40
N LEU A 76 -25.25 -13.60 3.92
CA LEU A 76 -23.97 -13.74 3.24
C LEU A 76 -23.04 -14.56 4.11
N ALA A 77 -22.42 -15.59 3.54
CA ALA A 77 -21.47 -16.45 4.21
C ALA A 77 -20.22 -16.67 3.35
N ILE A 78 -19.06 -16.58 3.99
CA ILE A 78 -17.77 -17.04 3.46
C ILE A 78 -17.24 -18.08 4.43
N GLU A 79 -16.86 -19.24 3.90
CA GLU A 79 -16.09 -20.25 4.64
C GLU A 79 -14.81 -20.52 3.87
N ALA A 80 -13.66 -20.30 4.51
CA ALA A 80 -12.36 -20.57 3.90
C ALA A 80 -11.52 -21.46 4.82
N GLN A 81 -11.07 -22.58 4.28
CA GLN A 81 -10.05 -23.41 4.89
C GLN A 81 -8.68 -22.86 4.48
N LEU A 82 -7.95 -22.35 5.47
CA LEU A 82 -6.61 -21.83 5.29
C LEU A 82 -5.58 -22.82 5.85
N ASP A 83 -4.39 -22.80 5.27
CA ASP A 83 -3.21 -23.46 5.82
C ASP A 83 -2.76 -22.73 7.09
N ALA A 84 -2.59 -23.48 8.18
CA ALA A 84 -2.13 -22.94 9.45
C ALA A 84 -0.67 -22.48 9.31
N GLY A 85 -0.38 -21.27 9.76
CA GLY A 85 0.94 -20.63 9.65
C GLY A 85 1.10 -19.73 8.43
N SER A 86 0.75 -20.19 7.22
CA SER A 86 0.90 -19.37 6.01
C SER A 86 -0.31 -18.48 5.68
N GLY A 87 -1.52 -18.86 6.13
CA GLY A 87 -2.77 -18.20 5.74
C GLY A 87 -3.18 -18.46 4.28
N THR A 88 -2.49 -19.38 3.59
CA THR A 88 -2.77 -19.73 2.20
C THR A 88 -4.12 -20.43 2.08
N VAL A 89 -4.88 -20.13 1.03
CA VAL A 89 -6.18 -20.77 0.77
C VAL A 89 -5.99 -22.21 0.31
N LEU A 90 -6.67 -23.14 0.98
CA LEU A 90 -6.75 -24.54 0.54
C LEU A 90 -8.05 -24.81 -0.22
N ARG A 91 -9.17 -24.29 0.29
CA ARG A 91 -10.51 -24.36 -0.30
C ARG A 91 -11.46 -23.40 0.43
N GLY A 92 -12.64 -23.19 -0.13
CA GLY A 92 -13.63 -22.33 0.51
C GLY A 92 -14.77 -21.96 -0.43
N THR A 93 -15.84 -21.47 0.16
CA THR A 93 -17.09 -21.17 -0.53
C THR A 93 -17.58 -19.76 -0.16
N PHE A 94 -18.30 -19.17 -1.11
CA PHE A 94 -19.10 -17.97 -0.94
C PHE A 94 -20.56 -18.35 -1.18
N THR A 95 -21.48 -17.86 -0.34
CA THR A 95 -22.92 -17.97 -0.56
C THR A 95 -23.61 -16.67 -0.16
N MET A 96 -24.45 -16.15 -1.04
CA MET A 96 -25.31 -14.99 -0.77
C MET A 96 -26.75 -15.31 -1.16
N THR A 97 -27.67 -15.02 -0.26
CA THR A 97 -29.12 -15.21 -0.42
C THR A 97 -29.87 -13.92 -0.13
N GLY A 98 -31.08 -13.82 -0.67
CA GLY A 98 -31.99 -12.71 -0.47
C GLY A 98 -32.86 -12.48 -1.70
N ASP A 99 -33.66 -11.43 -1.63
CA ASP A 99 -34.55 -11.03 -2.73
C ASP A 99 -34.22 -9.61 -3.20
N VAL A 100 -34.19 -9.39 -4.51
CA VAL A 100 -33.87 -8.10 -5.15
C VAL A 100 -34.92 -7.78 -6.20
N ASP A 101 -35.73 -6.78 -5.90
CA ASP A 101 -36.70 -6.20 -6.82
C ASP A 101 -36.06 -5.05 -7.63
N ASP A 102 -35.50 -5.35 -8.80
CA ASP A 102 -35.02 -4.31 -9.71
C ASP A 102 -36.19 -3.72 -10.51
N TYR A 103 -36.93 -2.80 -9.86
CA TYR A 103 -38.03 -2.07 -10.48
C TYR A 103 -37.63 -1.33 -11.78
N ALA A 104 -36.36 -0.97 -11.96
CA ALA A 104 -35.93 -0.25 -13.16
C ALA A 104 -35.82 -1.18 -14.38
N SER A 105 -35.36 -2.42 -14.19
CA SER A 105 -35.28 -3.42 -15.25
C SER A 105 -36.48 -4.37 -15.32
N GLN A 106 -37.39 -4.31 -14.33
CA GLN A 106 -38.53 -5.22 -14.16
C GLN A 106 -38.06 -6.69 -14.02
N ILE A 107 -36.93 -6.90 -13.35
CA ILE A 107 -36.36 -8.22 -13.07
C ILE A 107 -36.32 -8.43 -11.55
N GLU A 108 -36.78 -9.61 -11.14
CA GLU A 108 -36.69 -10.09 -9.76
C GLU A 108 -35.59 -11.15 -9.66
N TYR A 109 -34.73 -11.02 -8.66
CA TYR A 109 -33.73 -12.02 -8.31
C TYR A 109 -34.03 -12.54 -6.90
N SER A 110 -34.28 -13.84 -6.75
CA SER A 110 -34.69 -14.41 -5.47
C SER A 110 -33.92 -15.67 -5.09
N GLY A 111 -33.97 -16.01 -3.80
CA GLY A 111 -33.36 -17.22 -3.24
C GLY A 111 -31.83 -17.14 -3.16
N VAL A 112 -31.13 -18.04 -3.86
CA VAL A 112 -29.66 -18.02 -3.94
C VAL A 112 -29.25 -16.98 -4.98
N LEU A 113 -28.73 -15.85 -4.51
CA LEU A 113 -28.28 -14.76 -5.34
C LEU A 113 -26.94 -15.07 -6.00
N LEU A 114 -25.98 -15.58 -5.22
CA LEU A 114 -24.64 -15.94 -5.71
C LEU A 114 -24.03 -17.09 -4.90
N THR A 115 -23.30 -17.96 -5.60
CA THR A 115 -22.37 -18.90 -5.00
C THR A 115 -21.02 -18.83 -5.71
N GLY A 116 -19.94 -19.15 -4.99
CA GLY A 116 -18.62 -19.22 -5.59
C GLY A 116 -17.65 -20.09 -4.83
N ASP A 117 -16.62 -20.56 -5.53
CA ASP A 117 -15.46 -21.25 -4.98
C ASP A 117 -14.31 -20.24 -4.85
N ILE A 118 -13.64 -20.22 -3.70
CA ILE A 118 -12.52 -19.31 -3.47
C ILE A 118 -11.36 -19.64 -4.41
N ILE A 119 -10.75 -18.60 -4.97
CA ILE A 119 -9.53 -18.72 -5.79
C ILE A 119 -8.36 -17.94 -5.17
N GLU A 120 -8.63 -16.91 -4.38
CA GLU A 120 -7.61 -16.06 -3.80
C GLU A 120 -8.11 -15.40 -2.50
N PHE A 121 -7.19 -15.20 -1.56
CA PHE A 121 -7.39 -14.48 -0.31
C PHE A 121 -6.15 -13.65 0.01
N SER A 122 -6.36 -12.40 0.39
CA SER A 122 -5.33 -11.50 0.88
C SER A 122 -5.86 -10.70 2.07
N TYR A 123 -4.95 -10.12 2.85
CA TYR A 123 -5.30 -9.40 4.07
C TYR A 123 -4.37 -8.20 4.31
N PHE A 124 -4.87 -7.23 5.04
CA PHE A 124 -4.16 -6.03 5.47
C PHE A 124 -4.35 -5.86 6.98
N ASP A 125 -3.24 -5.96 7.73
CA ASP A 125 -3.19 -5.72 9.19
C ASP A 125 -2.95 -4.22 9.47
N LEU A 126 -4.03 -3.50 9.79
CA LEU A 126 -4.06 -2.04 9.95
C LEU A 126 -4.35 -1.60 11.39
N SER A 127 -4.10 -2.47 12.37
CA SER A 127 -4.29 -2.32 13.84
C SER A 127 -5.60 -2.90 14.40
N SER A 128 -6.60 -2.07 14.72
CA SER A 128 -7.89 -2.50 15.29
C SER A 128 -8.96 -2.77 14.24
N THR A 129 -8.65 -2.46 12.98
CA THR A 129 -9.51 -2.66 11.83
C THR A 129 -8.65 -3.28 10.76
N ASP A 130 -9.00 -4.47 10.29
CA ASP A 130 -8.27 -5.14 9.21
C ASP A 130 -9.12 -5.21 7.95
N VAL A 131 -8.47 -5.39 6.81
CA VAL A 131 -9.17 -5.58 5.53
C VAL A 131 -8.81 -6.95 4.96
N PHE A 132 -9.82 -7.75 4.69
CA PHE A 132 -9.69 -9.04 4.03
C PHE A 132 -10.28 -8.94 2.63
N VAL A 133 -9.53 -9.40 1.63
CA VAL A 133 -9.96 -9.38 0.24
C VAL A 133 -9.97 -10.80 -0.29
N PHE A 134 -11.06 -11.17 -0.93
CA PHE A 134 -11.26 -12.48 -1.51
C PHE A 134 -11.57 -12.34 -2.99
N ARG A 135 -11.16 -13.35 -3.75
CA ARG A 135 -11.62 -13.55 -5.11
C ARG A 135 -12.25 -14.94 -5.19
N PHE A 136 -13.42 -15.02 -5.80
CA PHE A 136 -14.15 -16.27 -6.00
C PHE A 136 -14.47 -16.48 -7.46
N LYS A 137 -14.38 -17.72 -7.91
CA LYS A 137 -15.00 -18.16 -9.15
C LYS A 137 -16.49 -18.41 -8.89
N VAL A 138 -17.35 -17.74 -9.64
CA VAL A 138 -18.80 -17.89 -9.56
C VAL A 138 -19.21 -19.29 -9.99
N THR A 139 -20.01 -19.96 -9.17
CA THR A 139 -20.53 -21.32 -9.41
C THR A 139 -22.03 -21.34 -9.67
N GLY A 140 -22.76 -20.27 -9.34
CA GLY A 140 -24.20 -20.20 -9.53
C GLY A 140 -24.88 -19.03 -8.83
N GLY A 141 -26.21 -19.06 -8.81
CA GLY A 141 -27.08 -18.04 -8.25
C GLY A 141 -27.77 -17.18 -9.31
N SER A 142 -28.88 -16.54 -8.92
CA SER A 142 -29.72 -15.75 -9.83
C SER A 142 -29.03 -14.46 -10.33
N LEU A 143 -28.09 -13.91 -9.57
CA LEU A 143 -27.25 -12.77 -10.00
C LEU A 143 -25.99 -13.20 -10.77
N ALA A 144 -25.64 -14.48 -10.83
CA ALA A 144 -24.42 -14.95 -11.50
C ALA A 144 -24.24 -14.43 -12.93
N PRO A 145 -25.28 -14.36 -13.79
CA PRO A 145 -25.14 -13.85 -15.15
C PRO A 145 -24.71 -12.38 -15.25
N ARG A 146 -24.74 -11.62 -14.16
CA ARG A 146 -24.38 -10.21 -14.11
C ARG A 146 -22.88 -9.96 -13.87
N TYR A 147 -22.11 -10.99 -13.52
CA TYR A 147 -20.68 -10.86 -13.21
C TYR A 147 -19.83 -11.30 -14.40
N ALA A 148 -19.30 -10.32 -15.15
CA ALA A 148 -18.42 -10.57 -16.28
C ALA A 148 -17.18 -11.36 -15.84
N GLY A 149 -16.80 -12.40 -16.58
CA GLY A 149 -15.63 -13.23 -16.26
C GLY A 149 -15.89 -14.37 -15.27
N ASN A 150 -17.13 -14.56 -14.79
CA ASN A 150 -17.51 -15.60 -13.82
C ASN A 150 -16.67 -15.55 -12.53
N GLU A 151 -16.27 -14.35 -12.11
CA GLU A 151 -15.55 -14.15 -10.86
C GLU A 151 -16.12 -12.94 -10.10
N ILE A 152 -16.03 -12.99 -8.78
CA ILE A 152 -16.37 -11.89 -7.88
C ILE A 152 -15.19 -11.53 -6.98
N GLY A 153 -15.05 -10.24 -6.71
CA GLY A 153 -14.22 -9.74 -5.62
C GLY A 153 -15.09 -9.50 -4.39
N VAL A 154 -14.58 -9.80 -3.20
CA VAL A 154 -15.23 -9.50 -1.93
C VAL A 154 -14.24 -8.81 -1.01
N ALA A 155 -14.51 -7.56 -0.66
CA ALA A 155 -13.71 -6.80 0.29
C ALA A 155 -14.46 -6.73 1.63
N VAL A 156 -13.81 -7.16 2.71
CA VAL A 156 -14.36 -7.22 4.07
C VAL A 156 -13.54 -6.34 4.98
N THR A 157 -14.18 -5.35 5.61
CA THR A 157 -13.65 -4.65 6.77
C THR A 157 -13.95 -5.49 8.00
N VAL A 158 -12.91 -5.84 8.74
CA VAL A 158 -12.98 -6.52 10.03
C VAL A 158 -12.81 -5.48 11.13
N ASP A 159 -13.91 -4.95 11.64
CA ASP A 159 -13.88 -3.98 12.74
C ASP A 159 -13.63 -4.66 14.08
N HIS A 160 -12.97 -3.95 15.01
CA HIS A 160 -12.54 -4.50 16.30
C HIS A 160 -11.78 -5.83 16.14
N SER A 161 -10.96 -5.90 15.08
CA SER A 161 -10.20 -7.09 14.76
C SER A 161 -9.20 -7.43 15.85
N THR A 162 -9.08 -8.72 16.14
CA THR A 162 -8.01 -9.26 16.98
C THR A 162 -6.93 -9.96 16.15
N PHE A 163 -6.98 -9.86 14.82
CA PHE A 163 -5.96 -10.40 13.95
C PHE A 163 -4.68 -9.58 14.07
N SER A 164 -3.53 -10.26 13.97
CA SER A 164 -2.21 -9.66 14.18
C SER A 164 -1.23 -10.01 13.06
N GLY A 165 -1.74 -10.35 11.87
CA GLY A 165 -0.93 -10.86 10.78
C GLY A 165 -0.45 -12.31 10.95
N ASP A 166 -1.05 -13.07 11.88
CA ASP A 166 -0.56 -14.38 12.31
C ASP A 166 -1.71 -15.41 12.32
N PHE A 167 -1.61 -16.41 11.44
CA PHE A 167 -2.60 -17.50 11.30
C PHE A 167 -2.32 -18.69 12.22
N ASP A 168 -1.28 -18.65 13.06
CA ASP A 168 -1.12 -19.61 14.14
C ASP A 168 -2.01 -19.27 15.35
N LYS A 169 -2.70 -18.13 15.33
CA LYS A 169 -3.59 -17.66 16.40
C LYS A 169 -5.01 -17.44 15.90
N SER A 170 -5.97 -17.94 16.68
CA SER A 170 -7.39 -17.66 16.43
C SER A 170 -7.68 -16.17 16.60
N PHE A 171 -8.49 -15.61 15.71
CA PHE A 171 -8.88 -14.21 15.73
C PHE A 171 -10.37 -14.02 15.43
N LYS A 172 -10.88 -12.83 15.74
CA LYS A 172 -12.29 -12.45 15.51
C LYS A 172 -12.43 -10.95 15.27
N GLY A 173 -13.59 -10.56 14.76
CA GLY A 173 -14.01 -9.16 14.61
C GLY A 173 -15.43 -9.07 14.06
N GLY A 174 -15.91 -7.86 13.83
CA GLY A 174 -17.12 -7.65 13.04
C GLY A 174 -16.83 -7.83 11.53
N ALA A 175 -17.88 -7.78 10.71
CA ALA A 175 -17.77 -7.89 9.27
C ALA A 175 -18.73 -6.94 8.55
N SER A 176 -18.17 -6.12 7.67
CA SER A 176 -18.90 -5.26 6.74
C SER A 176 -18.10 -5.11 5.46
N GLY A 177 -18.72 -4.73 4.35
CA GLY A 177 -17.97 -4.56 3.11
C GLY A 177 -18.82 -4.69 1.86
N HIS A 178 -18.15 -5.10 0.78
CA HIS A 178 -18.71 -5.11 -0.55
C HIS A 178 -18.42 -6.42 -1.31
N VAL A 179 -19.38 -6.83 -2.15
CA VAL A 179 -19.21 -7.86 -3.18
C VAL A 179 -19.34 -7.17 -4.53
N GLY A 180 -18.39 -7.35 -5.43
CA GLY A 180 -18.46 -6.76 -6.77
C GLY A 180 -17.83 -7.62 -7.87
N ILE A 181 -17.72 -7.06 -9.07
CA ILE A 181 -17.04 -7.76 -10.17
C ILE A 181 -15.58 -8.01 -9.80
N SER A 182 -15.10 -9.22 -10.06
CA SER A 182 -13.66 -9.47 -10.10
C SER A 182 -13.16 -8.91 -11.41
N VAL A 183 -12.94 -7.59 -11.45
CA VAL A 183 -12.01 -7.05 -12.44
C VAL A 183 -10.64 -7.67 -12.12
N PRO A 184 -9.86 -8.12 -13.13
CA PRO A 184 -8.43 -8.20 -12.93
C PRO A 184 -8.07 -6.81 -12.46
N VAL A 185 -7.73 -6.70 -11.18
CA VAL A 185 -7.47 -5.41 -10.60
C VAL A 185 -6.25 -4.93 -11.37
N GLU A 186 -6.42 -3.97 -12.28
CA GLU A 186 -5.49 -2.86 -12.24
C GLU A 186 -5.70 -2.33 -10.82
N PHE A 187 -4.90 -2.82 -9.88
CA PHE A 187 -5.01 -2.46 -8.46
C PHE A 187 -5.03 -0.95 -8.42
N VAL A 188 -6.22 -0.38 -8.18
CA VAL A 188 -6.33 0.98 -7.69
C VAL A 188 -5.68 0.90 -6.32
N CYS A 189 -4.35 1.12 -6.31
CA CYS A 189 -3.64 1.20 -5.06
C CYS A 189 -4.39 2.23 -4.21
N ALA A 190 -4.44 1.97 -2.91
CA ALA A 190 -4.72 3.02 -1.96
C ALA A 190 -3.92 4.28 -2.35
N ASP A 191 -4.46 5.45 -2.01
CA ASP A 191 -3.80 6.75 -2.22
C ASP A 191 -2.28 6.64 -1.97
N PRO A 192 -1.45 7.34 -2.77
CA PRO A 192 -0.01 7.28 -2.63
C PRO A 192 0.40 7.39 -1.15
N SER A 193 1.21 6.45 -0.69
CA SER A 193 1.74 6.48 0.67
C SER A 193 2.55 7.76 0.82
N SER A 194 2.26 8.54 1.86
CA SER A 194 2.91 9.83 2.07
C SER A 194 3.42 9.98 3.50
N ILE A 195 4.59 10.61 3.62
CA ILE A 195 5.18 10.97 4.92
C ILE A 195 5.59 12.43 4.85
N THR A 196 5.02 13.23 5.75
CA THR A 196 5.36 14.65 5.90
C THR A 196 6.32 14.85 7.06
N ALA A 197 7.40 15.60 6.82
CA ALA A 197 8.33 15.98 7.87
C ALA A 197 8.94 17.36 7.60
N ASN A 198 9.59 17.93 8.62
CA ASN A 198 10.18 19.26 8.55
C ASN A 198 11.70 19.20 8.37
N PHE A 199 12.28 20.25 7.79
CA PHE A 199 13.72 20.50 7.87
C PHE A 199 14.07 21.16 9.21
N ASP A 200 15.34 21.03 9.59
CA ASP A 200 15.97 21.70 10.72
C ASP A 200 16.15 23.20 10.46
N GLY A 201 16.61 23.94 11.46
CA GLY A 201 16.73 25.40 11.41
C GLY A 201 17.88 25.94 10.55
N THR A 202 18.68 25.09 9.90
CA THR A 202 19.88 25.50 9.16
C THR A 202 19.52 25.95 7.74
N PRO A 203 19.84 27.20 7.35
CA PRO A 203 19.69 27.64 5.97
C PRO A 203 20.58 26.86 5.02
N ILE A 204 20.12 26.66 3.78
CA ILE A 204 20.86 25.91 2.76
C ILE A 204 21.26 26.88 1.64
N PRO A 205 22.54 27.27 1.53
CA PRO A 205 23.00 28.18 0.49
C PRO A 205 22.82 27.60 -0.93
N ALA A 206 22.68 28.48 -1.92
CA ALA A 206 22.76 28.09 -3.33
C ALA A 206 24.09 27.38 -3.66
N GLY A 207 24.04 26.48 -4.65
CA GLY A 207 25.17 25.66 -5.07
C GLY A 207 25.40 24.39 -4.24
N ARG A 208 24.50 24.09 -3.30
CA ARG A 208 24.47 22.81 -2.55
C ARG A 208 23.50 21.83 -3.21
N THR A 209 23.60 20.56 -2.83
CA THR A 209 22.65 19.53 -3.24
C THR A 209 22.03 18.89 -2.01
N ILE A 210 20.70 18.80 -1.97
CA ILE A 210 19.99 17.99 -0.99
C ILE A 210 19.90 16.58 -1.54
N TRP A 211 20.46 15.62 -0.82
CA TRP A 211 20.28 14.19 -1.06
C TRP A 211 19.05 13.71 -0.28
N PHE A 212 17.96 13.50 -0.99
CA PHE A 212 16.77 12.85 -0.48
C PHE A 212 16.95 11.34 -0.62
N ASN A 213 16.72 10.60 0.46
CA ASN A 213 16.77 9.14 0.45
C ASN A 213 15.63 8.55 1.26
N SER A 214 15.21 7.35 0.88
CA SER A 214 14.19 6.59 1.57
C SER A 214 14.67 5.17 1.81
N VAL A 215 14.12 4.57 2.85
CA VAL A 215 14.44 3.20 3.27
C VAL A 215 13.15 2.46 3.61
N LEU A 216 13.18 1.14 3.45
CA LEU A 216 12.06 0.28 3.79
C LEU A 216 12.46 -0.95 4.62
N LYS A 217 11.44 -1.58 5.20
CA LYS A 217 11.43 -2.93 5.75
C LYS A 217 10.19 -3.66 5.24
N VAL A 218 10.35 -4.96 4.97
CA VAL A 218 9.26 -5.84 4.57
C VAL A 218 8.97 -6.88 5.65
N SER A 219 7.70 -7.24 5.79
CA SER A 219 7.23 -8.39 6.55
C SER A 219 6.16 -9.12 5.74
N GLY A 220 6.04 -10.45 5.88
CA GLY A 220 5.14 -11.27 5.08
C GLY A 220 5.82 -12.56 4.64
N PRO A 221 5.31 -13.25 3.61
CA PRO A 221 5.90 -14.48 3.08
C PRO A 221 7.37 -14.30 2.64
N GLN A 222 8.23 -15.27 2.98
CA GLN A 222 9.69 -15.22 2.68
C GLN A 222 10.22 -16.50 2.01
N SER A 223 9.33 -17.40 1.57
CA SER A 223 9.71 -18.68 0.96
C SER A 223 10.18 -18.58 -0.49
N ALA A 224 9.94 -17.43 -1.14
CA ALA A 224 10.34 -17.11 -2.50
C ALA A 224 10.79 -15.64 -2.57
N PRO A 225 11.49 -15.21 -3.64
CA PRO A 225 11.81 -13.80 -3.82
C PRO A 225 10.55 -12.92 -3.83
N VAL A 226 10.64 -11.75 -3.21
CA VAL A 226 9.60 -10.73 -3.14
C VAL A 226 10.16 -9.44 -3.73
N THR A 227 9.44 -8.86 -4.69
CA THR A 227 9.82 -7.59 -5.31
C THR A 227 8.87 -6.49 -4.85
N ILE A 228 9.43 -5.37 -4.39
CA ILE A 228 8.70 -4.16 -4.02
C ILE A 228 9.07 -3.04 -4.98
N GLN A 229 8.09 -2.37 -5.56
CA GLN A 229 8.27 -1.21 -6.41
C GLN A 229 7.77 0.07 -5.72
N PHE A 230 8.45 1.19 -5.97
CA PHE A 230 7.98 2.54 -5.62
C PHE A 230 7.82 3.34 -6.90
N GLN A 231 6.60 3.72 -7.23
CA GLN A 231 6.26 4.41 -8.48
C GLN A 231 5.62 5.77 -8.19
N ASP A 232 5.61 6.64 -9.20
CA ASP A 232 4.98 7.97 -9.16
C ASP A 232 5.52 8.83 -7.99
N VAL A 233 6.82 8.71 -7.72
CA VAL A 233 7.41 9.21 -6.48
C VAL A 233 7.70 10.71 -6.57
N THR A 234 7.17 11.50 -5.64
CA THR A 234 7.34 12.96 -5.60
C THR A 234 7.65 13.49 -4.21
N ILE A 235 8.34 14.62 -4.14
CA ILE A 235 8.61 15.36 -2.91
C ILE A 235 8.21 16.81 -3.12
N ASN A 236 7.33 17.33 -2.26
CA ASN A 236 6.87 18.72 -2.32
C ASN A 236 6.89 19.38 -0.94
N SER A 237 7.30 20.64 -0.84
CA SER A 237 7.12 21.45 0.37
C SER A 237 5.87 22.33 0.28
N ALA A 238 5.23 22.61 1.41
CA ALA A 238 4.02 23.44 1.45
C ALA A 238 4.24 24.89 0.96
N ASP A 239 5.47 25.40 1.03
CA ASP A 239 5.85 26.72 0.52
C ASP A 239 6.24 26.71 -0.98
N GLY A 240 6.26 25.53 -1.61
CA GLY A 240 6.62 25.35 -3.03
C GLY A 240 8.11 25.51 -3.34
N LEU A 241 8.98 25.68 -2.34
CA LEU A 241 10.42 25.82 -2.54
C LEU A 241 11.12 24.51 -2.90
N ILE A 242 10.50 23.37 -2.55
CA ILE A 242 10.96 22.03 -2.87
C ILE A 242 9.89 21.36 -3.72
N SER A 243 10.30 20.92 -4.92
CA SER A 243 9.49 20.13 -5.84
C SER A 243 10.44 19.20 -6.58
N VAL A 244 10.36 17.90 -6.29
CA VAL A 244 11.27 16.87 -6.83
C VAL A 244 10.44 15.74 -7.39
N VAL A 245 10.72 15.35 -8.63
CA VAL A 245 10.35 14.04 -9.17
C VAL A 245 11.47 13.09 -8.78
N VAL A 246 11.12 12.04 -8.06
CA VAL A 246 12.08 11.04 -7.59
C VAL A 246 12.06 9.87 -8.56
N PRO A 247 13.21 9.29 -8.92
CA PRO A 247 13.24 8.08 -9.73
C PRO A 247 12.46 6.94 -9.06
N ASP A 248 11.71 6.21 -9.86
CA ASP A 248 11.09 4.96 -9.43
C ASP A 248 12.16 3.96 -8.99
N ALA A 249 11.75 3.00 -8.19
CA ALA A 249 12.65 2.00 -7.65
C ALA A 249 12.04 0.61 -7.57
N GLU A 250 12.91 -0.38 -7.64
CA GLU A 250 12.61 -1.78 -7.40
C GLU A 250 13.57 -2.34 -6.34
N VAL A 251 13.00 -3.08 -5.38
CA VAL A 251 13.74 -3.76 -4.33
C VAL A 251 13.32 -5.22 -4.28
N THR A 252 14.23 -6.12 -4.62
CA THR A 252 14.01 -7.57 -4.55
C THR A 252 14.65 -8.14 -3.28
N PHE A 253 13.83 -8.71 -2.41
CA PHE A 253 14.27 -9.52 -1.27
C PHE A 253 14.30 -10.98 -1.70
N SER A 254 15.42 -11.67 -1.52
CA SER A 254 15.59 -13.04 -2.00
C SER A 254 16.18 -13.96 -0.93
N PRO A 255 15.68 -15.21 -0.81
CA PRO A 255 16.24 -16.19 0.13
C PRO A 255 17.56 -16.80 -0.35
N THR A 256 17.92 -16.63 -1.63
CA THR A 256 19.16 -17.18 -2.20
C THR A 256 20.29 -16.16 -2.25
N GLU A 257 19.98 -14.88 -2.06
CA GLU A 257 20.98 -13.82 -2.05
C GLU A 257 21.75 -13.81 -0.74
N THR A 258 23.05 -13.51 -0.82
CA THR A 258 23.93 -13.43 0.36
C THR A 258 24.56 -12.06 0.51
N THR A 259 24.52 -11.24 -0.53
CA THR A 259 25.07 -9.88 -0.54
C THR A 259 24.04 -8.91 -1.12
N ALA A 260 23.80 -7.81 -0.41
CA ALA A 260 22.98 -6.72 -0.85
C ALA A 260 23.75 -5.77 -1.78
N SER A 261 23.07 -5.30 -2.82
CA SER A 261 23.58 -4.34 -3.80
C SER A 261 22.49 -3.34 -4.18
N THR A 262 22.89 -2.15 -4.63
CA THR A 262 21.99 -1.19 -5.26
C THR A 262 22.71 -0.49 -6.40
N THR A 263 21.99 -0.25 -7.48
CA THR A 263 22.50 0.41 -8.69
C THR A 263 21.47 1.38 -9.24
N PHE A 264 21.93 2.43 -9.92
CA PHE A 264 21.06 3.37 -10.62
C PHE A 264 21.24 3.23 -12.14
N THR A 265 20.16 2.89 -12.85
CA THR A 265 20.14 2.78 -14.32
C THR A 265 18.92 3.52 -14.90
N GLY A 266 18.68 4.74 -14.41
CA GLY A 266 17.46 5.51 -14.66
C GLY A 266 16.38 5.28 -13.60
N THR A 267 16.36 4.09 -13.02
CA THR A 267 15.63 3.72 -11.79
C THR A 267 16.60 3.11 -10.79
N TRP A 268 16.23 3.10 -9.51
CA TRP A 268 17.00 2.37 -8.50
C TRP A 268 16.62 0.89 -8.53
N VAL A 269 17.62 0.02 -8.56
CA VAL A 269 17.43 -1.43 -8.46
C VAL A 269 18.28 -1.94 -7.31
N THR A 270 17.62 -2.50 -6.30
CA THR A 270 18.25 -2.99 -5.08
C THR A 270 17.92 -4.47 -4.88
N THR A 271 18.94 -5.29 -4.64
CA THR A 271 18.76 -6.71 -4.34
C THR A 271 19.27 -6.98 -2.94
N VAL A 272 18.50 -7.69 -2.11
CA VAL A 272 18.80 -7.89 -0.68
C VAL A 272 18.50 -9.32 -0.21
N PRO A 273 19.37 -9.93 0.61
CA PRO A 273 19.05 -11.14 1.37
C PRO A 273 17.86 -10.94 2.34
N PHE A 274 17.04 -11.96 2.55
CA PHE A 274 16.07 -11.93 3.67
C PHE A 274 16.77 -11.92 5.04
N GLY A 275 16.09 -11.34 6.03
CA GLY A 275 16.47 -11.45 7.45
C GLY A 275 17.61 -10.54 7.91
N LEU A 276 18.06 -9.59 7.07
CA LEU A 276 19.06 -8.62 7.50
C LEU A 276 18.52 -7.66 8.57
N PRO A 277 19.34 -7.27 9.56
CA PRO A 277 18.96 -6.27 10.55
C PRO A 277 18.91 -4.87 9.92
N GLY A 278 18.08 -3.99 10.50
CA GLY A 278 17.98 -2.59 10.07
C GLY A 278 17.16 -2.41 8.80
N ASN A 279 17.38 -1.30 8.10
CA ASN A 279 16.61 -0.91 6.92
C ASN A 279 17.35 -1.22 5.61
N THR A 280 16.57 -1.28 4.53
CA THR A 280 17.03 -1.41 3.15
C THR A 280 16.79 -0.11 2.40
N PHE A 281 17.73 0.33 1.57
CA PHE A 281 17.57 1.49 0.70
C PHE A 281 16.45 1.25 -0.32
N PHE A 282 15.53 2.20 -0.42
CA PHE A 282 14.39 2.10 -1.32
C PHE A 282 14.62 2.92 -2.60
N THR A 283 14.63 4.24 -2.48
CA THR A 283 14.95 5.16 -3.58
C THR A 283 15.60 6.44 -3.05
N GLY A 284 16.18 7.25 -3.94
CA GLY A 284 16.70 8.56 -3.61
C GLY A 284 16.79 9.50 -4.82
N ALA A 285 16.87 10.79 -4.54
CA ALA A 285 16.96 11.84 -5.54
C ALA A 285 17.87 12.98 -5.09
N ALA A 286 18.54 13.59 -6.06
CA ALA A 286 19.32 14.80 -5.86
C ALA A 286 18.46 16.03 -6.16
N PHE A 287 18.43 17.00 -5.25
CA PHE A 287 17.81 18.31 -5.47
C PHE A 287 18.87 19.41 -5.43
N PRO A 288 19.27 19.96 -6.60
CA PRO A 288 20.19 21.09 -6.67
C PRO A 288 19.54 22.37 -6.13
N VAL A 289 20.16 22.98 -5.12
CA VAL A 289 19.71 24.25 -4.55
C VAL A 289 20.25 25.38 -5.41
N THR A 290 19.43 25.89 -6.34
CA THR A 290 19.81 26.98 -7.25
C THR A 290 19.63 28.36 -6.63
N THR A 291 18.71 28.48 -5.67
CA THR A 291 18.47 29.68 -4.87
C THR A 291 18.53 29.31 -3.40
N SER A 292 19.19 30.12 -2.57
CA SER A 292 19.35 29.83 -1.14
C SER A 292 18.00 29.60 -0.47
N LEU A 293 17.89 28.47 0.25
CA LEU A 293 16.70 28.12 1.01
C LEU A 293 16.81 28.63 2.46
N PRO A 294 15.72 29.18 3.02
CA PRO A 294 15.69 29.50 4.44
C PRO A 294 15.78 28.21 5.28
N GLY A 295 16.27 28.35 6.51
CA GLY A 295 16.20 27.26 7.47
C GLY A 295 14.76 27.00 7.91
N GLY A 296 14.46 25.77 8.28
CA GLY A 296 13.20 25.39 8.91
C GLY A 296 12.04 25.17 7.95
N ILE A 297 12.29 24.81 6.69
CA ILE A 297 11.26 24.43 5.70
C ILE A 297 10.27 23.44 6.32
N LYS A 298 8.98 23.77 6.25
CA LYS A 298 7.91 22.98 6.88
C LYS A 298 7.15 22.15 5.86
N ASN A 299 6.61 21.05 6.33
CA ASN A 299 5.73 20.16 5.58
C ASN A 299 6.33 19.75 4.24
N VAL A 300 7.54 19.19 4.28
CA VAL A 300 8.12 18.49 3.14
C VAL A 300 7.49 17.10 3.11
N THR A 301 6.70 16.84 2.08
CA THR A 301 5.93 15.61 1.93
C THR A 301 6.51 14.77 0.81
N TRP A 302 6.94 13.56 1.15
CA TRP A 302 7.35 12.54 0.20
C TRP A 302 6.16 11.62 -0.03
N SER A 303 5.76 11.42 -1.29
CA SER A 303 4.63 10.57 -1.68
C SER A 303 5.01 9.61 -2.82
N GLY A 304 4.35 8.46 -2.89
CA GLY A 304 4.43 7.56 -4.05
C GLY A 304 3.59 6.30 -3.85
N ARG A 305 3.53 5.44 -4.87
CA ARG A 305 2.76 4.20 -4.89
C ARG A 305 3.65 3.01 -4.62
N ILE A 306 3.34 2.22 -3.59
CA ILE A 306 4.12 1.03 -3.22
C ILE A 306 3.40 -0.23 -3.73
N ILE A 307 4.08 -0.99 -4.58
CA ILE A 307 3.57 -2.20 -5.22
C ILE A 307 4.46 -3.39 -4.84
N SER A 308 3.91 -4.60 -4.75
CA SER A 308 4.59 -5.85 -4.50
C SER A 308 4.05 -6.94 -5.42
N ASP A 309 4.94 -7.75 -5.97
CA ASP A 309 4.56 -8.95 -6.73
C ASP A 309 3.96 -10.07 -5.85
N THR A 310 4.00 -9.94 -4.52
CA THR A 310 3.68 -11.02 -3.59
C THR A 310 2.56 -10.62 -2.62
N PRO A 311 1.46 -11.42 -2.52
CA PRO A 311 0.38 -11.14 -1.59
C PRO A 311 0.81 -11.22 -0.12
N GLY A 312 0.15 -10.47 0.75
CA GLY A 312 0.38 -10.52 2.20
C GLY A 312 1.68 -9.83 2.66
N VAL A 313 2.33 -9.06 1.78
CA VAL A 313 3.52 -8.26 2.14
C VAL A 313 3.11 -6.90 2.68
N ALA A 314 3.60 -6.58 3.87
CA ALA A 314 3.52 -5.25 4.46
C ALA A 314 4.87 -4.54 4.36
N VAL A 315 4.83 -3.25 4.04
CA VAL A 315 6.00 -2.38 3.91
C VAL A 315 5.95 -1.31 4.98
N GLN A 316 7.05 -1.16 5.71
CA GLN A 316 7.32 -0.01 6.56
C GLN A 316 8.39 0.84 5.90
N TRP A 317 8.13 2.13 5.71
CA TRP A 317 9.10 3.01 5.08
C TRP A 317 9.28 4.33 5.81
N GLN A 318 10.43 4.93 5.58
CA GLN A 318 10.88 6.20 6.14
C GLN A 318 11.68 6.96 5.08
N TRP A 319 11.84 8.26 5.27
CA TRP A 319 12.73 9.06 4.43
C TRP A 319 13.58 10.02 5.24
N ALA A 320 14.72 10.41 4.67
CA ALA A 320 15.65 11.38 5.23
C ALA A 320 16.19 12.32 4.15
N ALA A 321 16.85 13.39 4.59
CA ALA A 321 17.49 14.35 3.72
C ALA A 321 18.78 14.88 4.35
N ALA A 322 19.88 14.81 3.60
CA ALA A 322 21.18 15.37 3.97
C ALA A 322 21.65 16.38 2.91
N VAL A 323 22.49 17.34 3.30
CA VAL A 323 23.00 18.35 2.38
C VAL A 323 24.46 18.08 2.08
N TYR A 324 24.82 18.10 0.81
CA TYR A 324 26.18 17.92 0.33
C TYR A 324 26.68 19.19 -0.35
N SER A 325 27.95 19.52 -0.14
CA SER A 325 28.63 20.59 -0.87
C SER A 325 28.73 20.30 -2.36
N THR A 326 28.94 19.02 -2.69
CA THR A 326 28.97 18.44 -4.02
C THR A 326 28.50 17.00 -3.89
N LEU A 327 27.47 16.59 -4.64
CA LEU A 327 26.96 15.21 -4.61
C LEU A 327 27.45 14.41 -5.83
N GLY A 328 27.32 14.98 -7.04
CA GLY A 328 27.61 14.27 -8.30
C GLY A 328 26.38 13.56 -8.87
N ASP A 329 26.61 12.70 -9.86
CA ASP A 329 25.57 11.93 -10.55
C ASP A 329 25.17 10.69 -9.73
N LEU A 330 23.89 10.32 -9.82
CA LEU A 330 23.28 9.27 -8.97
C LEU A 330 23.96 7.90 -9.11
N ASP A 331 24.43 7.55 -10.31
CA ASP A 331 25.13 6.30 -10.63
C ASP A 331 26.55 6.23 -10.06
N SER A 332 27.14 7.36 -9.67
CA SER A 332 28.50 7.45 -9.11
C SER A 332 28.57 7.49 -7.58
N LEU A 333 27.42 7.62 -6.90
CA LEU A 333 27.35 7.88 -5.47
C LEU A 333 27.82 6.72 -4.59
N GLY A 334 27.75 5.49 -5.12
CA GLY A 334 28.00 4.29 -4.33
C GLY A 334 27.05 4.19 -3.14
N VAL A 335 25.74 4.27 -3.39
CA VAL A 335 24.75 4.27 -2.31
C VAL A 335 24.81 2.97 -1.52
N LYS A 336 24.86 3.05 -0.18
CA LYS A 336 24.82 1.86 0.68
C LYS A 336 23.43 1.21 0.65
N PRO A 337 23.29 -0.08 0.31
CA PRO A 337 21.97 -0.69 0.10
C PRO A 337 21.25 -1.11 1.39
N VAL A 338 21.97 -1.34 2.49
CA VAL A 338 21.40 -1.85 3.76
C VAL A 338 22.12 -1.27 4.97
N ASP A 339 21.45 -1.21 6.11
CA ASP A 339 22.06 -0.83 7.39
C ASP A 339 23.07 -1.87 7.89
N ASP A 340 22.87 -3.15 7.53
CA ASP A 340 23.77 -4.24 7.92
C ASP A 340 25.22 -3.96 7.48
N ASN A 341 26.16 -4.13 8.43
CA ASN A 341 27.56 -3.78 8.24
C ASN A 341 28.43 -4.90 7.64
N LYS A 342 27.80 -6.00 7.21
CA LYS A 342 28.47 -7.20 6.68
C LYS A 342 27.89 -7.67 5.37
N ALA A 343 26.65 -7.34 5.04
CA ALA A 343 25.94 -7.92 3.92
C ALA A 343 26.08 -7.14 2.61
N SER A 344 26.81 -6.03 2.55
CA SER A 344 27.06 -5.31 1.28
C SER A 344 28.56 -5.09 1.03
N VAL A 345 28.95 -4.48 -0.09
CA VAL A 345 30.36 -4.07 -0.30
C VAL A 345 30.85 -3.06 0.75
N TYR A 346 29.93 -2.33 1.38
CA TYR A 346 30.22 -1.34 2.42
C TYR A 346 30.17 -1.99 3.81
N LYS A 347 31.34 -2.31 4.35
CA LYS A 347 31.51 -2.99 5.65
C LYS A 347 31.66 -1.99 6.80
N ASN A 348 30.70 -1.06 6.93
CA ASN A 348 30.73 0.04 7.90
C ASN A 348 29.37 0.16 8.64
N SER A 349 29.29 1.07 9.60
CA SER A 349 28.06 1.33 10.39
C SER A 349 27.19 2.46 9.81
N ASP A 350 27.48 2.94 8.60
CA ASP A 350 26.70 4.01 7.97
C ASP A 350 25.30 3.50 7.63
N HIS A 351 24.31 4.39 7.56
CA HIS A 351 22.94 3.98 7.27
C HIS A 351 22.74 3.62 5.79
N ALA A 352 21.75 2.75 5.51
CA ALA A 352 21.22 2.54 4.17
C ALA A 352 20.82 3.88 3.53
N GLY A 353 21.20 4.09 2.27
CA GLY A 353 21.03 5.36 1.56
C GLY A 353 22.23 6.30 1.65
N THR A 354 23.31 5.94 2.36
CA THR A 354 24.54 6.76 2.43
C THR A 354 25.25 6.81 1.07
N PRO A 355 25.53 8.00 0.50
CA PRO A 355 26.41 8.19 -0.66
C PRO A 355 27.89 7.96 -0.29
N GLU A 356 28.36 6.72 -0.33
CA GLU A 356 29.66 6.31 0.23
C GLU A 356 30.87 6.99 -0.44
N SER A 357 30.77 7.30 -1.73
CA SER A 357 31.82 7.94 -2.53
C SER A 357 32.06 9.41 -2.18
N VAL A 358 31.08 10.06 -1.54
CA VAL A 358 31.04 11.52 -1.36
C VAL A 358 30.78 11.97 0.07
N ARG A 359 30.91 11.07 1.06
CA ARG A 359 30.72 11.33 2.50
C ARG A 359 31.48 12.56 3.00
N GLN A 360 32.68 12.81 2.49
CA GLN A 360 33.52 13.97 2.82
C GLN A 360 32.90 15.34 2.48
N PHE A 361 31.88 15.36 1.61
CA PHE A 361 31.20 16.57 1.18
C PHE A 361 29.92 16.85 1.98
N LEU A 362 29.60 16.04 3.00
CA LEU A 362 28.46 16.29 3.88
C LEU A 362 28.61 17.63 4.60
N VAL A 363 27.54 18.42 4.59
CA VAL A 363 27.40 19.67 5.35
C VAL A 363 26.08 19.65 6.11
N SER A 364 25.93 20.54 7.09
CA SER A 364 24.68 20.67 7.85
C SER A 364 23.55 21.23 6.99
N GLY A 365 22.34 20.72 7.17
CA GLY A 365 21.10 21.23 6.59
C GLY A 365 20.06 20.15 6.33
N ALA A 366 18.90 20.60 5.85
CA ALA A 366 17.73 19.75 5.60
C ALA A 366 17.31 18.99 6.87
N ARG A 367 17.56 17.68 6.95
CA ARG A 367 17.28 16.88 8.16
C ARG A 367 18.56 16.38 8.83
N GLY A 368 19.72 16.89 8.46
CA GLY A 368 21.03 16.41 8.89
C GLY A 368 21.87 17.49 9.55
N GLY A 369 22.37 17.19 10.76
CA GLY A 369 23.31 18.06 11.47
C GLY A 369 24.76 18.07 10.93
N GLY A 370 25.03 17.40 9.80
CA GLY A 370 26.39 17.17 9.31
C GLY A 370 27.16 16.07 10.07
N GLY A 371 28.49 16.09 10.01
CA GLY A 371 29.35 15.13 10.72
C GLY A 371 29.26 13.71 10.13
N SER A 372 28.72 12.76 10.89
CA SER A 372 28.50 11.38 10.44
C SER A 372 27.05 11.09 10.02
N ASN A 373 26.19 12.11 9.95
CA ASN A 373 24.79 11.96 9.58
C ASN A 373 24.58 12.02 8.05
N PHE A 374 25.16 11.04 7.34
CA PHE A 374 25.27 11.05 5.88
C PHE A 374 23.93 10.95 5.12
N THR A 375 22.90 10.39 5.74
CA THR A 375 21.55 10.29 5.16
C THR A 375 20.60 11.38 5.66
N GLY A 376 20.96 12.04 6.77
CA GLY A 376 20.03 12.85 7.55
C GLY A 376 19.21 11.99 8.51
N SER A 377 18.46 12.64 9.41
CA SER A 377 17.59 11.95 10.35
C SER A 377 16.30 11.48 9.67
N TYR A 378 15.96 10.21 9.86
CA TYR A 378 14.73 9.62 9.34
C TYR A 378 13.49 10.36 9.83
N SER A 379 12.46 10.41 8.99
CA SER A 379 11.10 10.82 9.32
C SER A 379 10.43 9.79 10.24
N GLY A 380 9.16 10.03 10.58
CA GLY A 380 8.35 8.98 11.20
C GLY A 380 8.15 7.80 10.24
N THR A 381 7.78 6.64 10.78
CA THR A 381 7.49 5.44 9.99
C THR A 381 6.03 5.42 9.57
N VAL A 382 5.76 5.09 8.31
CA VAL A 382 4.44 4.63 7.87
C VAL A 382 4.50 3.15 7.54
N LYS A 383 3.53 2.39 8.05
CA LYS A 383 3.26 0.99 7.68
C LYS A 383 2.11 1.00 6.68
N THR A 384 2.28 0.36 5.54
CA THR A 384 1.25 0.19 4.52
C THR A 384 1.28 -1.24 3.99
N GLY A 385 0.14 -1.77 3.55
CA GLY A 385 0.17 -2.91 2.65
C GLY A 385 0.83 -2.51 1.33
N ALA A 386 1.59 -3.41 0.71
CA ALA A 386 1.99 -3.22 -0.67
C ALA A 386 0.82 -3.62 -1.58
N CYS A 387 0.53 -2.81 -2.58
CA CYS A 387 -0.45 -3.13 -3.62
C CYS A 387 0.10 -4.20 -4.55
N GLN A 388 -0.71 -4.94 -5.31
CA GLN A 388 -0.18 -5.91 -6.27
C GLN A 388 -0.23 -5.43 -7.71
#